data_AF-A0A526RQ28-F1
#
_entry.id   AF-A0A526RQ28-F1
#
_cell.length_a   1.000
_cell.length_b   1.000
_cell.length_c   1.000
_cell.angle_alpha   90.00
_cell.angle_beta   90.00
_cell.angle_gamma   90.00
#
_symmetry.space_group_name_H-M   'P 1'
#
loop_
_entity.id
_entity.type
_entity.pdbx_description
1 polymer ?
#
loop_
_entity_poly.entity_id
_entity_poly.type
_entity_poly.pdbx_seq_one_letter_code
_entity_poly.pdbx_strand_id
1 'polypeptide(L)'
;MVAEAEDTDDESYAIDCPVLATERLVMRAPRDSDIGQLVALADNRHVAEMLVRMPHPYGEAEARAFLAMAASRRAGIVYALT
;
A
#
# COMPACT_ATOMS: atom_id res chain seq x y z
N MET A 1 6.95 -3.52 47.88
CA MET A 1 7.87 -3.21 46.78
C MET A 1 7.10 -3.53 45.51
N VAL A 2 6.44 -2.54 44.93
CA VAL A 2 5.67 -2.72 43.69
C VAL A 2 6.69 -2.53 42.57
N ALA A 3 6.92 -3.57 41.78
CA ALA A 3 7.77 -3.48 40.60
C ALA A 3 7.06 -2.56 39.60
N GLU A 4 7.73 -1.47 39.24
CA GLU A 4 7.27 -0.55 38.20
C GLU A 4 7.27 -1.33 36.88
N ALA A 5 6.18 -1.27 36.14
CA ALA A 5 6.13 -1.84 34.80
C ALA A 5 7.10 -1.03 33.93
N GLU A 6 8.19 -1.69 33.54
CA GLU A 6 9.22 -1.12 32.68
C GLU A 6 8.60 -0.63 31.37
N ASP A 7 9.08 0.54 30.96
CA ASP A 7 8.77 1.26 29.73
C ASP A 7 8.73 0.27 28.56
N THR A 8 7.56 0.07 27.96
CA THR A 8 7.44 -0.78 26.77
C THR A 8 8.07 0.00 25.64
N ASP A 9 9.34 -0.31 25.35
CA ASP A 9 10.05 0.14 24.15
C ASP A 9 9.08 0.06 22.96
N ASP A 10 8.73 1.23 22.42
CA ASP A 10 7.94 1.40 21.21
C ASP A 10 8.84 0.99 20.03
N GLU A 11 9.23 -0.30 20.00
CA GLU A 11 9.86 -0.93 18.86
C GLU A 11 8.81 -0.97 17.76
N SER A 12 8.74 0.11 17.00
CA SER A 12 8.04 0.16 15.73
C SER A 12 8.66 -0.91 14.84
N TYR A 13 8.08 -2.11 14.84
CA TYR A 13 8.41 -3.19 13.93
C TYR A 13 8.03 -2.75 12.51
N ALA A 14 8.84 -1.87 11.93
CA ALA A 14 8.69 -1.43 10.57
C ALA A 14 8.95 -2.63 9.66
N ILE A 15 7.91 -3.08 8.97
CA ILE A 15 8.06 -4.14 7.98
C ILE A 15 8.87 -3.55 6.82
N ASP A 16 9.99 -4.18 6.48
CA ASP A 16 10.77 -3.81 5.31
C ASP A 16 9.97 -4.06 4.02
N CYS A 17 10.22 -3.23 3.00
CA CYS A 17 9.62 -3.35 1.67
C CYS A 17 10.72 -3.65 0.63
N PRO A 18 11.33 -4.85 0.65
CA PRO A 18 12.37 -5.22 -0.31
C PRO A 18 11.78 -5.45 -1.71
N VAL A 19 12.61 -5.27 -2.74
CA VAL A 19 12.23 -5.70 -4.10
C VAL A 19 12.36 -7.22 -4.19
N LEU A 20 11.27 -7.90 -4.56
CA LEU A 20 11.25 -9.35 -4.76
C LEU A 20 11.12 -9.64 -6.25
N ALA A 21 12.11 -10.28 -6.83
CA ALA A 21 12.11 -10.66 -8.25
C ALA A 21 11.98 -12.17 -8.40
N THR A 22 11.07 -12.59 -9.28
CA THR A 22 10.87 -13.99 -9.70
C THR A 22 10.96 -14.07 -11.22
N GLU A 23 10.87 -15.27 -11.78
CA GLU A 23 10.92 -15.47 -13.24
C GLU A 23 9.82 -14.74 -14.01
N ARG A 24 8.64 -14.56 -13.39
CA ARG A 24 7.43 -14.04 -14.07
C ARG A 24 6.90 -12.74 -13.49
N LEU A 25 7.47 -12.26 -12.38
CA LEU A 25 6.91 -11.17 -11.61
C LEU A 25 7.98 -10.47 -10.79
N VAL A 26 7.92 -9.14 -10.75
CA VAL A 26 8.67 -8.30 -9.81
C VAL A 26 7.70 -7.58 -8.88
N MET A 27 7.92 -7.73 -7.58
CA MET A 27 7.26 -6.96 -6.53
C MET A 27 8.20 -5.84 -6.08
N ARG A 28 7.75 -4.59 -6.21
CA ARG A 28 8.53 -3.42 -5.76
C ARG A 28 7.65 -2.38 -5.09
N ALA A 29 8.26 -1.44 -4.37
CA ALA A 29 7.52 -0.28 -3.89
C ALA A 29 6.83 0.45 -5.07
N PRO A 30 5.55 0.83 -4.90
CA PRO A 30 4.83 1.57 -5.91
C PRO A 30 5.38 3.00 -6.02
N ARG A 31 5.35 3.57 -7.23
CA ARG A 31 5.91 4.89 -7.54
C ARG A 31 4.97 5.68 -8.46
N ASP A 32 5.21 6.97 -8.62
CA ASP A 32 4.35 7.85 -9.41
C ASP A 32 4.15 7.41 -10.87
N SER A 33 5.12 6.71 -11.47
CA SER A 33 4.96 6.16 -12.83
C SER A 33 3.83 5.13 -12.94
N ASP A 34 3.40 4.56 -11.81
CA ASP A 34 2.39 3.51 -11.77
C ASP A 34 0.97 4.09 -11.76
N ILE A 35 0.82 5.40 -11.56
CA ILE A 35 -0.49 6.09 -11.49
C ILE A 35 -1.34 5.79 -12.73
N GLY A 36 -0.75 5.88 -13.93
CA GLY A 36 -1.49 5.63 -15.16
C GLY A 36 -2.05 4.20 -15.24
N GLN A 37 -1.27 3.21 -14.81
CA GLN A 37 -1.73 1.81 -14.76
C GLN A 37 -2.74 1.59 -13.65
N LEU A 38 -2.53 2.21 -12.48
CA LEU A 38 -3.47 2.16 -11.36
C LEU A 38 -4.84 2.67 -11.81
N VAL A 39 -4.93 3.86 -12.39
CA VAL A 39 -6.20 4.43 -12.90
C VAL A 39 -6.85 3.50 -13.91
N ALA A 40 -6.09 3.03 -14.91
CA ALA A 40 -6.64 2.15 -15.96
C ALA A 40 -7.20 0.82 -15.42
N LEU A 41 -6.61 0.25 -14.37
CA LEU A 41 -7.05 -1.01 -13.77
C LEU A 41 -8.13 -0.80 -12.68
N ALA A 42 -8.01 0.28 -11.92
CA ALA A 42 -8.83 0.60 -10.77
C ALA A 42 -10.19 1.21 -11.15
N ASP A 43 -10.29 1.93 -12.26
CA ASP A 43 -11.55 2.50 -12.79
C ASP A 43 -12.47 1.45 -13.43
N ASN A 44 -12.39 0.21 -12.95
CA ASN A 44 -13.26 -0.88 -13.35
C ASN A 44 -14.41 -1.00 -12.36
N ARG A 45 -15.62 -0.63 -12.80
CA ARG A 45 -16.86 -0.71 -12.02
C ARG A 45 -17.09 -2.09 -11.39
N HIS A 46 -16.83 -3.17 -12.11
CA HIS A 46 -17.01 -4.53 -11.59
C HIS A 46 -16.09 -4.81 -10.40
N VAL A 47 -14.87 -4.27 -10.42
CA VAL A 47 -13.93 -4.38 -9.29
C VAL A 47 -14.39 -3.51 -8.12
N ALA A 48 -14.83 -2.28 -8.40
CA ALA A 48 -15.30 -1.36 -7.37
C ALA A 48 -16.52 -1.91 -6.62
N GLU A 49 -17.45 -2.57 -7.30
CA GLU A 49 -18.63 -3.21 -6.67
C GLU A 49 -18.25 -4.37 -5.73
N MET A 50 -17.06 -4.99 -5.89
CA MET A 50 -16.60 -6.09 -5.04
C MET A 50 -15.81 -5.62 -3.80
N LEU A 51 -15.46 -4.33 -3.72
CA LEU A 51 -14.57 -3.79 -2.69
C LEU A 51 -15.27 -2.71 -1.88
N VAL A 52 -15.32 -2.88 -0.56
CA VAL A 52 -16.02 -1.95 0.37
C VAL A 52 -15.48 -0.52 0.33
N ARG A 53 -14.20 -0.33 -0.01
CA ARG A 53 -13.52 0.98 0.09
C ARG A 53 -13.02 1.53 -1.24
N MET A 54 -13.33 0.88 -2.35
CA MET A 54 -12.85 1.33 -3.67
C MET A 54 -13.72 2.50 -4.16
N PRO A 55 -13.15 3.70 -4.34
CA PRO A 55 -13.91 4.81 -4.92
C PRO A 55 -14.17 4.52 -6.41
N HIS A 56 -15.32 4.96 -6.91
CA HIS A 56 -15.64 4.90 -8.33
C HIS A 56 -16.41 6.18 -8.74
N PRO A 57 -16.02 6.88 -9.82
CA PRO A 57 -14.87 6.59 -10.69
C PRO A 57 -13.52 6.73 -9.95
N TYR A 58 -12.51 6.01 -10.41
CA TYR A 58 -11.17 6.02 -9.82
C TYR A 58 -10.21 6.81 -10.71
N GLY A 59 -9.82 8.02 -10.27
CA GLY A 59 -8.97 8.92 -11.02
C GLY A 59 -7.53 9.03 -10.51
N GLU A 60 -6.76 9.93 -11.12
CA GLU A 60 -5.38 10.19 -10.69
C GLU A 60 -5.28 10.72 -9.26
N ALA A 61 -6.28 11.47 -8.79
CA ALA A 61 -6.30 12.01 -7.44
C ALA A 61 -6.37 10.88 -6.41
N GLU A 62 -7.23 9.89 -6.64
CA GLU A 62 -7.39 8.69 -5.82
C GLU A 62 -6.11 7.84 -5.86
N ALA A 63 -5.49 7.67 -7.04
CA ALA A 63 -4.21 6.98 -7.18
C ALA A 63 -3.10 7.65 -6.36
N ARG A 64 -2.96 8.98 -6.44
CA ARG A 64 -1.97 9.73 -5.66
C ARG A 64 -2.23 9.64 -4.16
N ALA A 65 -3.48 9.75 -3.73
CA ALA A 65 -3.86 9.58 -2.33
C ALA A 65 -3.52 8.16 -1.83
N PHE A 66 -3.76 7.14 -2.66
CA PHE A 66 -3.40 5.76 -2.36
C PHE A 66 -1.88 5.57 -2.23
N LEU A 67 -1.08 6.13 -3.14
CA LEU A 67 0.38 6.08 -3.07
C LEU A 67 0.93 6.78 -1.81
N ALA A 68 0.40 7.95 -1.46
CA ALA A 68 0.77 8.64 -0.23
C ALA A 68 0.46 7.81 1.03
N MET A 69 -0.71 7.14 1.03
CA MET A 69 -1.13 6.25 2.11
C MET A 69 -0.22 5.01 2.18
N ALA A 70 0.12 4.40 1.05
CA ALA A 70 1.06 3.28 0.95
C ALA A 70 2.47 3.66 1.45
N ALA A 71 2.96 4.86 1.12
CA ALA A 71 4.25 5.35 1.59
C ALA A 71 4.31 5.54 3.12
N SER A 72 3.16 5.85 3.75
CA SER A 72 3.09 6.04 5.21
C SER A 72 3.26 4.74 6.02
N ARG A 73 3.18 3.56 5.37
CA ARG A 73 3.31 2.22 5.98
C ARG A 73 2.41 1.96 7.20
N ARG A 74 1.36 2.76 7.41
CA ARG A 74 0.47 2.66 8.59
C ARG A 74 -0.43 1.43 8.61
N ALA A 75 -0.66 0.81 7.45
CA ALA A 75 -1.61 -0.29 7.29
C ALA A 75 -0.97 -1.54 6.65
N GLY A 76 0.36 -1.63 6.66
CA GLY A 76 1.14 -2.70 6.02
C GLY A 76 1.99 -2.22 4.86
N ILE A 77 2.47 -3.18 4.06
CA ILE A 77 3.36 -2.94 2.91
C ILE A 77 2.61 -3.21 1.61
N VAL A 78 2.70 -2.24 0.70
CA VAL A 78 2.07 -2.30 -0.62
C VAL A 78 3.15 -2.50 -1.67
N TYR A 79 2.87 -3.39 -2.63
CA TYR A 79 3.72 -3.65 -3.77
C TYR A 79 3.01 -3.31 -5.07
N ALA A 80 3.74 -2.70 -6.00
CA ALA A 80 3.43 -2.75 -7.41
C ALA A 80 3.95 -4.09 -7.97
N LEU A 81 3.09 -4.76 -8.72
CA LEU A 81 3.38 -5.99 -9.45
C LEU A 81 3.64 -5.63 -10.91
N THR A 82 4.83 -5.94 -11.42
CA THR A 82 5.25 -5.67 -12.80
C THR A 82 5.86 -6.89 -13.45
#